data_AF-A0A6N2KJE9-F1
#
_entry.id   AF-A0A6N2KJE9-F1
#
_cell.length_a   1.000
_cell.length_b   1.000
_cell.length_c   1.000
_cell.angle_alpha   90.00
_cell.angle_beta   90.00
_cell.angle_gamma   90.00
#
_symmetry.space_group_name_H-M   'P 1'
#
loop_
_entity.id
_entity.type
_entity.pdbx_description
1 polymer ?
#
loop_
_entity_poly.entity_id
_entity_poly.type
_entity_poly.pdbx_seq_one_letter_code
_entity_poly.pdbx_strand_id
1 'polypeptide(L)'
;MVLSKTASESDVSFHSIFASRYVRASLPRFKMPENSIPKEAAFQIINDELMLDGNPRLNLASFVTTWMEPECDKLIMASSLFKAYDQVPRK
;
A
#
# COMPACT_ATOMS: atom_id res chain seq x y z
N MET A 1 -20.68 22.36 -28.97
CA MET A 1 -20.93 22.34 -27.51
C MET A 1 -19.74 21.60 -26.89
N VAL A 2 -18.77 22.34 -26.34
CA VAL A 2 -17.51 21.79 -25.80
C VAL A 2 -17.63 21.79 -24.28
N LEU A 3 -17.59 20.61 -23.67
CA LEU A 3 -17.59 20.45 -22.22
C LEU A 3 -16.15 20.52 -21.71
N SER A 4 -15.72 21.72 -21.35
CA SER A 4 -14.49 21.95 -20.59
C SER A 4 -14.70 21.42 -19.17
N LYS A 5 -14.06 20.29 -18.82
CA LYS A 5 -14.04 19.82 -17.43
C LYS A 5 -12.79 20.36 -16.75
N THR A 6 -12.94 21.47 -16.04
CA THR A 6 -11.93 21.99 -15.12
C THR A 6 -11.84 21.04 -13.93
N ALA A 7 -10.78 20.25 -13.86
CA ALA A 7 -10.45 19.49 -12.65
C ALA A 7 -10.03 20.52 -11.58
N SER A 8 -10.98 20.87 -10.71
CA SER A 8 -10.72 21.70 -9.54
C SER A 8 -9.96 20.88 -8.51
N GLU A 9 -8.71 21.29 -8.34
CA GLU A 9 -7.74 20.86 -7.34
C GLU A 9 -8.25 21.24 -5.93
N SER A 10 -9.05 20.37 -5.31
CA SER A 10 -9.34 20.29 -3.86
C SER A 10 -10.54 19.37 -3.57
N ASP A 11 -10.46 18.10 -3.97
CA ASP A 11 -11.40 17.09 -3.48
C ASP A 11 -11.04 16.75 -2.02
N VAL A 12 -11.66 17.48 -1.11
CA VAL A 12 -11.68 17.16 0.32
C VAL A 12 -12.17 15.73 0.49
N SER A 13 -11.42 14.91 1.22
CA SER A 13 -11.55 13.47 1.40
C SER A 13 -12.79 13.03 2.21
N PHE A 14 -13.98 13.56 1.88
CA PHE A 14 -15.24 13.25 2.55
C PHE A 14 -15.86 11.90 2.14
N HIS A 15 -15.31 11.22 1.15
CA HIS A 15 -15.82 9.91 0.74
C HIS A 15 -15.10 8.82 1.53
N SER A 16 -15.86 7.93 2.18
CA SER A 16 -15.29 6.71 2.75
C SER A 16 -14.54 5.93 1.66
N ILE A 17 -13.46 5.24 2.02
CA ILE A 17 -12.56 4.60 1.03
C ILE A 17 -13.34 3.66 0.10
N PHE A 18 -14.29 2.90 0.64
CA PHE A 18 -15.17 2.02 -0.12
C PHE A 18 -16.22 2.74 -0.98
N ALA A 19 -16.57 4.00 -0.67
CA ALA A 19 -17.42 4.84 -1.52
C ALA A 19 -16.63 5.57 -2.62
N SER A 20 -15.30 5.55 -2.56
CA SER A 20 -14.44 6.23 -3.53
C SER A 20 -14.40 5.51 -4.88
N ARG A 21 -14.03 6.24 -5.94
CA ARG A 21 -13.84 5.67 -7.28
C ARG A 21 -12.68 4.67 -7.37
N TYR A 22 -11.78 4.66 -6.38
CA TYR A 22 -10.55 3.87 -6.41
C TYR A 22 -10.80 2.38 -6.18
N VAL A 23 -11.83 2.00 -5.42
CA VAL A 23 -12.20 0.59 -5.15
C VAL A 23 -12.99 -0.03 -6.31
N ARG A 24 -13.49 0.79 -7.25
CA ARG A 24 -14.29 0.32 -8.39
C ARG A 24 -13.46 -0.25 -9.54
N ALA A 25 -12.17 0.09 -9.60
CA ALA A 25 -11.27 -0.37 -10.65
C ALA A 25 -10.34 -1.47 -10.10
N SER A 26 -10.09 -2.49 -10.90
CA SER A 26 -9.09 -3.52 -10.56
C SER A 26 -7.70 -2.89 -10.42
N LEU A 27 -6.89 -3.43 -9.53
CA LEU A 27 -5.49 -3.06 -9.35
C LEU A 27 -4.71 -3.22 -10.67
N PRO A 28 -3.83 -2.26 -11.03
CA PRO A 28 -3.00 -2.34 -12.21
C PRO A 28 -1.93 -3.44 -12.04
N ARG A 29 -1.97 -4.48 -12.88
CA ARG A 29 -1.03 -5.63 -12.80
C ARG A 29 0.16 -5.54 -13.76
N PHE A 30 0.05 -4.77 -14.84
CA PHE A 30 1.01 -4.83 -15.97
C PHE A 30 1.64 -3.48 -16.34
N LYS A 31 1.08 -2.36 -15.88
CA LYS A 31 1.55 -1.02 -16.20
C LYS A 31 1.47 -0.14 -14.96
N MET A 32 2.42 0.79 -14.83
CA MET A 32 2.37 1.80 -13.79
C MET A 32 1.19 2.75 -14.06
N PRO A 33 0.36 3.08 -13.05
CA PRO A 33 -0.73 4.02 -13.22
C PRO A 33 -0.19 5.45 -13.44
N GLU A 34 -0.82 6.18 -14.37
CA GLU A 34 -0.45 7.57 -14.70
C GLU A 34 -0.82 8.58 -13.60
N ASN A 35 -1.87 8.28 -12.84
CA ASN A 35 -2.41 9.18 -11.81
C ASN A 35 -2.16 8.62 -10.41
N SER A 36 -1.92 9.53 -9.46
CA SER A 36 -1.80 9.19 -8.05
C SER A 36 -3.15 8.84 -7.42
N ILE A 37 -3.08 8.02 -6.37
CA ILE A 37 -4.21 7.68 -5.51
C ILE A 37 -3.91 8.15 -4.08
N PRO A 38 -4.94 8.48 -3.27
CA PRO A 38 -4.76 8.79 -1.86
C PRO A 38 -4.05 7.66 -1.11
N LYS A 39 -3.16 8.00 -0.18
CA LYS A 39 -2.35 7.02 0.56
C LYS A 39 -3.20 6.02 1.33
N GLU A 40 -4.33 6.46 1.87
CA GLU A 40 -5.25 5.63 2.64
C GLU A 40 -5.95 4.61 1.74
N ALA A 41 -6.35 5.03 0.54
CA ALA A 41 -6.98 4.15 -0.44
C ALA A 41 -5.98 3.10 -0.95
N ALA A 42 -4.73 3.52 -1.23
CA ALA A 42 -3.65 2.61 -1.61
C ALA A 42 -3.42 1.53 -0.54
N PHE A 43 -3.27 1.96 0.71
CA PHE A 43 -3.03 1.06 1.84
C PHE A 43 -4.15 0.05 2.01
N GLN A 44 -5.41 0.51 2.01
CA GLN A 44 -6.56 -0.36 2.19
C GLN A 44 -6.65 -1.41 1.08
N ILE A 45 -6.52 -1.00 -0.19
CA ILE A 45 -6.65 -1.93 -1.31
C ILE A 45 -5.57 -3.01 -1.28
N ILE A 46 -4.32 -2.65 -0.96
CA ILE A 46 -3.21 -3.61 -0.84
C ILE A 46 -3.43 -4.54 0.36
N ASN A 47 -3.86 -3.98 1.50
CA ASN A 47 -4.13 -4.77 2.70
C ASN A 47 -5.27 -5.77 2.47
N ASP A 48 -6.32 -5.39 1.73
CA ASP A 48 -7.44 -6.27 1.39
C ASP A 48 -6.99 -7.42 0.46
N GLU A 49 -6.10 -7.18 -0.52
CA GLU A 49 -5.52 -8.25 -1.35
C GLU A 49 -4.63 -9.19 -0.51
N LEU A 50 -3.87 -8.65 0.44
CA LEU A 50 -3.01 -9.44 1.33
C LEU A 50 -3.81 -10.30 2.32
N MET A 51 -5.04 -9.93 2.68
CA MET A 51 -5.91 -10.78 3.51
C MET A 51 -6.31 -12.08 2.83
N LEU A 52 -6.13 -12.20 1.51
CA LEU A 52 -6.31 -13.46 0.79
C LEU A 52 -5.14 -14.42 1.02
N ASP A 53 -3.99 -13.94 1.52
CA ASP A 53 -2.90 -14.82 1.93
C ASP A 53 -3.27 -15.56 3.22
N GLY A 54 -2.93 -16.85 3.24
CA GLY A 54 -3.17 -17.70 4.40
C GLY A 54 -2.37 -17.23 5.62
N ASN A 55 -2.93 -17.43 6.83
CA ASN A 55 -2.24 -17.08 8.07
C ASN A 55 -0.90 -17.84 8.18
N PRO A 56 0.26 -17.16 8.20
CA PRO A 56 1.56 -17.81 8.25
C PRO A 56 1.74 -18.74 9.46
N ARG A 57 1.08 -18.48 10.59
CA ARG A 57 1.16 -19.33 11.79
C ARG A 57 0.47 -20.70 11.61
N LEU A 58 -0.46 -20.80 10.66
CA LEU A 58 -1.14 -22.04 10.32
C LEU A 58 -0.42 -22.80 9.19
N ASN A 59 0.65 -22.23 8.63
CA ASN A 59 1.43 -22.88 7.58
C ASN A 59 2.42 -23.88 8.19
N LEU A 60 2.06 -25.17 8.16
CA LEU A 60 2.91 -26.26 8.64
C LEU A 60 3.82 -26.86 7.55
N ALA A 61 3.73 -26.37 6.31
CA ALA A 61 4.54 -26.87 5.20
C ALA A 61 5.92 -26.18 5.12
N SER A 62 6.05 -24.99 5.71
CA SER A 62 7.29 -24.21 5.69
C SER A 62 8.19 -24.55 6.88
N PHE A 63 9.50 -24.54 6.63
CA PHE A 63 10.53 -24.61 7.68
C PHE A 63 10.95 -23.22 8.21
N VAL A 64 10.40 -22.13 7.65
CA VAL A 64 10.73 -20.75 8.03
C VAL A 64 10.00 -20.35 9.31
N THR A 65 10.66 -19.56 10.16
CA THR A 65 10.07 -18.99 11.38
C THR A 65 8.98 -17.98 11.05
N THR A 66 7.77 -18.18 11.59
CA THR A 66 6.58 -17.32 11.35
C THR A 66 6.20 -16.47 12.57
N TRP A 67 7.00 -16.50 13.63
CA TRP A 67 6.82 -15.70 14.84
C TRP A 67 8.17 -15.25 15.39
N MET A 68 8.23 -14.01 15.87
CA MET A 68 9.39 -13.39 16.52
C MET A 68 8.92 -12.47 17.66
N GLU A 69 9.83 -12.15 18.58
CA GLU A 69 9.55 -11.23 19.67
C GLU A 69 9.43 -9.77 19.18
N PRO A 70 8.59 -8.92 19.80
CA PRO A 70 8.41 -7.52 19.39
C PRO A 70 9.70 -6.68 19.39
N GLU A 71 10.68 -7.03 20.22
CA GLU A 71 12.00 -6.42 20.26
C GLU A 71 12.76 -6.64 18.94
N CYS A 72 12.62 -7.82 18.34
CA CYS A 72 13.24 -8.12 17.06
C CYS A 72 12.60 -7.33 15.93
N ASP A 73 11.27 -7.19 15.92
CA ASP A 73 10.55 -6.37 14.93
C ASP A 73 11.04 -4.91 14.94
N LYS A 74 11.32 -4.36 16.13
CA LYS A 74 11.89 -3.00 16.27
C LYS A 74 13.28 -2.90 15.65
N LEU A 75 14.14 -3.90 15.85
CA LEU A 75 15.49 -3.93 15.25
C LEU A 75 15.41 -4.04 13.72
N ILE A 76 14.52 -4.88 13.20
CA ILE A 76 14.29 -5.02 11.75
C ILE A 76 13.83 -3.70 11.16
N MET A 77 12.82 -3.05 11.74
CA MET A 77 12.30 -1.76 11.28
C MET A 77 13.34 -0.65 11.34
N ALA A 78 14.14 -0.57 12.42
CA ALA A 78 15.20 0.42 12.54
C ALA A 78 16.30 0.22 11.47
N SER A 79 16.70 -1.03 11.23
CA SER A 79 17.74 -1.36 10.25
C SER A 79 17.30 -1.16 8.80
N SER A 80 16.04 -1.48 8.48
CA SER A 80 15.48 -1.30 7.13
C SER A 80 15.33 0.18 6.78
N LEU A 81 14.91 1.00 7.75
CA LEU A 81 14.84 2.44 7.60
C LEU A 81 16.23 3.04 7.31
N PHE A 82 17.25 2.64 8.07
CA PHE A 82 18.62 3.08 7.85
C PHE A 82 19.12 2.74 6.43
N LYS A 83 18.88 1.52 5.94
CA LYS A 83 19.23 1.13 4.57
C LYS A 83 18.48 1.92 3.51
N ALA A 84 17.21 2.22 3.72
CA ALA A 84 16.43 3.04 2.79
C ALA A 84 16.99 4.46 2.65
N TYR A 85 17.45 5.06 3.76
CA TYR A 85 18.10 6.38 3.72
C TYR A 85 19.47 6.37 3.03
N ASP A 86 20.25 5.30 3.17
CA ASP A 86 21.58 5.20 2.57
C ASP A 86 21.54 4.97 1.04
N GLN A 87 20.42 4.41 0.52
CA GLN A 87 20.21 4.22 -0.91
C GLN A 87 19.65 5.44 -1.65
N VAL A 88 19.26 6.51 -0.94
CA VAL A 88 18.90 7.77 -1.58
C VAL A 88 20.20 8.47 -1.97
N PRO A 89 20.50 8.68 -3.28
CA PRO A 89 21.71 9.37 -3.67
C PRO A 89 21.72 10.76 -3.05
N ARG A 90 22.63 10.98 -2.11
CA ARG A 90 22.97 12.32 -1.62
C ARG A 90 23.54 13.08 -2.82
N LYS A 91 22.70 13.94 -3.42
CA LYS A 91 23.19 14.97 -4.34
C LYS A 91 24.15 15.90 -3.62
#